data_AF-A0A382FS07-F1
#
_entry.id   AF-A0A382FS07-F1
#
_cell.length_a   1.000
_cell.length_b   1.000
_cell.length_c   1.000
_cell.angle_alpha   90.00
_cell.angle_beta   90.00
_cell.angle_gamma   90.00
#
_symmetry.space_group_name_H-M   'P 1'
#
loop_
_entity.id
_entity.type
_entity.pdbx_description
1 polymer ?
#
loop_
_entity_poly.entity_id
_entity_poly.type
_entity_poly.pdbx_seq_one_letter_code
_entity_poly.pdbx_strand_id
1 'polypeptide(L)'
;LGGVVAHKGYGLSFVVELLGGILSGQGCAAGERIMVSNGVLFTVYHIEHFIGLSTYFDELEALIQHVKSSRLAPGFEEILIPGEPEFRYAQRKQNEGIEVDDTTWKSICEEARMFGLNPDQWLC
;
A
#
# COMPACT_ATOMS: atom_id res chain seq x y z
N LEU A 1 -6.48 -14.22 13.27
CA LEU A 1 -6.53 -13.63 11.92
C LEU A 1 -6.78 -14.75 10.91
N GLY A 2 -7.77 -14.61 10.03
CA GLY A 2 -8.07 -15.53 8.91
C GLY A 2 -9.18 -16.56 9.11
N GLY A 3 -9.49 -16.98 10.35
CA GLY A 3 -10.55 -17.96 10.62
C GLY A 3 -10.42 -19.24 9.77
N VAL A 4 -11.54 -19.78 9.29
CA VAL A 4 -11.59 -21.00 8.45
C VAL A 4 -10.88 -20.84 7.09
N VAL A 5 -10.70 -19.59 6.62
CA VAL A 5 -10.08 -19.28 5.32
C VAL A 5 -8.62 -18.81 5.43
N ALA A 6 -8.00 -18.94 6.61
CA ALA A 6 -6.63 -18.49 6.88
C ALA A 6 -5.59 -19.10 5.93
N HIS A 7 -5.81 -20.34 5.46
CA HIS A 7 -4.92 -21.04 4.53
C HIS A 7 -4.72 -20.29 3.20
N LYS A 8 -5.68 -19.46 2.77
CA LYS A 8 -5.53 -18.62 1.57
C LYS A 8 -4.51 -17.50 1.79
N GLY A 9 -4.56 -16.84 2.95
CA GLY A 9 -3.57 -15.84 3.35
C GLY A 9 -2.18 -16.45 3.46
N TYR A 10 -2.07 -17.65 4.05
CA TYR A 10 -0.81 -18.41 4.09
C TYR A 10 -0.25 -18.67 2.69
N GLY A 11 -1.08 -19.14 1.74
CA GLY A 11 -0.64 -19.38 0.37
C GLY A 11 -0.12 -18.12 -0.33
N LEU A 12 -0.80 -16.98 -0.15
CA LEU A 12 -0.34 -15.70 -0.70
C LEU A 12 0.99 -15.25 -0.07
N SER A 13 1.14 -15.34 1.26
CA SER A 13 2.41 -15.05 1.94
C SER A 13 3.54 -15.96 1.46
N PHE A 14 3.24 -17.23 1.17
CA PHE A 14 4.23 -18.17 0.67
C PHE A 14 4.76 -17.76 -0.71
N VAL A 15 3.90 -17.28 -1.60
CA VAL A 15 4.31 -16.75 -2.92
C VAL A 15 5.18 -15.50 -2.77
N VAL A 16 4.85 -14.60 -1.82
CA VAL A 16 5.68 -13.42 -1.52
C VAL A 16 7.09 -13.82 -1.09
N GLU A 17 7.24 -14.83 -0.24
CA GLU A 17 8.56 -15.33 0.19
C GLU A 17 9.35 -15.99 -0.94
N LEU A 18 8.67 -16.78 -1.78
CA LEU A 18 9.33 -17.42 -2.92
C LEU A 18 9.89 -16.37 -3.90
N LEU A 19 9.07 -15.37 -4.25
CA LEU A 19 9.39 -14.39 -5.30
C LEU A 19 10.19 -13.20 -4.81
N GLY A 20 9.85 -12.66 -3.63
CA GLY A 20 10.55 -11.52 -3.04
C GLY A 20 11.81 -11.97 -2.32
N GLY A 21 11.71 -12.95 -1.42
CA GLY A 21 12.80 -13.38 -0.55
C GLY A 21 13.80 -14.31 -1.23
N ILE A 22 13.37 -15.54 -1.55
CA ILE A 22 14.26 -16.61 -2.02
C ILE A 22 14.84 -16.27 -3.39
N LEU A 23 14.00 -15.87 -4.35
CA LEU A 23 14.43 -15.56 -5.72
C LEU A 23 15.40 -14.37 -5.79
N SER A 24 15.28 -13.39 -4.89
CA SER A 24 16.23 -12.27 -4.81
C SER A 24 17.55 -12.64 -4.13
N GLY A 25 17.66 -13.85 -3.57
CA GLY A 25 18.82 -14.31 -2.81
C GLY A 25 18.94 -13.72 -1.39
N GLN A 26 17.96 -12.92 -0.95
CA GLN A 26 17.97 -12.31 0.40
C GLN A 26 17.50 -13.26 1.51
N GLY A 27 17.11 -14.49 1.16
CA GLY A 27 16.61 -15.49 2.10
C GLY A 27 15.11 -15.37 2.31
N CYS A 28 14.58 -16.14 3.25
CA CYS A 28 13.17 -16.11 3.60
C CYS A 28 12.97 -15.99 5.11
N ALA A 29 11.73 -15.76 5.52
CA ALA A 29 11.30 -15.75 6.91
C ALA A 29 11.33 -17.15 7.58
N ALA A 30 12.48 -17.83 7.53
CA ALA A 30 12.76 -19.12 8.17
C ALA A 30 13.67 -19.00 9.40
N GLY A 31 14.04 -17.79 9.81
CA GLY A 31 14.72 -17.50 11.09
C GLY A 31 16.21 -17.89 11.19
N GLU A 32 16.74 -18.69 10.26
CA GLU A 32 18.13 -19.17 10.32
C GLU A 32 19.17 -18.19 9.74
N ARG A 33 18.73 -17.13 9.04
CA ARG A 33 19.61 -16.08 8.50
C ARG A 33 19.18 -14.72 9.03
N ILE A 34 20.16 -13.92 9.44
CA ILE A 34 19.94 -12.48 9.65
C ILE A 34 19.62 -11.90 8.27
N MET A 35 18.40 -11.39 8.07
CA MET A 35 18.04 -10.66 6.87
C MET A 35 18.93 -9.41 6.77
N VAL A 36 19.80 -9.38 5.76
CA VAL A 36 20.71 -8.25 5.51
C VAL A 36 19.99 -7.15 4.71
N SER A 37 18.98 -7.53 3.92
CA SER A 37 18.15 -6.62 3.12
C SER A 37 16.77 -7.22 2.86
N ASN A 38 15.84 -6.39 2.39
CA ASN A 38 14.52 -6.82 1.95
C ASN A 38 14.58 -7.27 0.49
N GLY A 39 14.26 -8.54 0.25
CA GLY A 39 14.01 -9.04 -1.09
C GLY A 39 12.70 -8.49 -1.65
N VAL A 40 12.73 -7.91 -2.84
CA VAL A 40 11.56 -7.32 -3.50
C VAL A 40 11.43 -7.81 -4.93
N LEU A 41 10.19 -8.07 -5.36
CA LEU A 41 9.87 -8.35 -6.76
C LEU A 41 9.07 -7.17 -7.32
N PHE A 42 9.55 -6.63 -8.44
CA PHE A 42 8.76 -5.71 -9.27
C PHE A 42 8.40 -6.42 -10.57
N THR A 43 7.12 -6.43 -10.90
CA THR A 43 6.62 -6.95 -12.17
C THR A 43 5.95 -5.81 -12.93
N VAL A 44 6.47 -5.49 -14.12
CA VAL A 44 5.98 -4.39 -14.95
C VAL A 44 5.52 -4.96 -16.27
N TYR A 45 4.29 -4.65 -16.67
CA TYR A 45 3.71 -5.08 -17.93
C TYR A 45 3.51 -3.87 -18.85
N HIS A 46 4.02 -3.94 -20.07
CA HIS A 46 3.74 -2.94 -21.10
C HIS A 46 2.39 -3.27 -21.77
N ILE A 47 1.32 -2.60 -21.33
CA ILE A 47 -0.07 -2.91 -21.72
C ILE A 47 -0.25 -3.02 -23.24
N GLU A 48 0.34 -2.10 -24.01
CA GLU A 48 0.19 -2.06 -25.47
C GLU A 48 0.78 -3.27 -26.21
N HIS A 49 1.57 -4.13 -25.55
CA HIS A 49 1.99 -5.41 -26.14
C HIS A 49 0.88 -6.47 -26.13
N PHE A 50 -0.18 -6.25 -25.34
CA PHE A 50 -1.29 -7.19 -25.16
C PHE A 50 -2.59 -6.66 -25.76
N ILE A 51 -2.87 -5.36 -25.59
CA ILE A 51 -4.12 -4.72 -26.01
C ILE A 51 -3.93 -3.21 -26.22
N GLY A 52 -4.71 -2.62 -27.13
CA GLY A 52 -4.72 -1.17 -27.33
C GLY A 52 -5.11 -0.42 -26.06
N LEU A 53 -4.41 0.67 -25.77
CA LEU A 53 -4.52 1.37 -24.49
C LEU A 53 -5.92 1.96 -24.24
N SER A 54 -6.58 2.48 -25.28
CA SER A 54 -7.97 2.96 -25.18
C SER A 54 -8.92 1.84 -24.78
N THR A 55 -8.84 0.69 -25.46
CA THR A 55 -9.67 -0.48 -25.15
C THR A 55 -9.42 -0.99 -23.74
N TYR A 56 -8.17 -1.02 -23.28
CA TYR A 56 -7.85 -1.40 -21.92
C TYR A 56 -8.53 -0.49 -20.88
N PHE A 57 -8.45 0.83 -21.08
CA PHE A 57 -9.07 1.78 -20.16
C PHE A 57 -10.60 1.77 -20.23
N ASP A 58 -11.19 1.56 -21.41
CA ASP A 58 -12.64 1.41 -21.56
C ASP A 58 -13.15 0.19 -20.77
N GLU A 59 -12.46 -0.95 -20.88
CA GLU A 59 -12.79 -2.17 -20.12
C GLU A 59 -12.56 -2.00 -18.62
N LEU A 60 -11.49 -1.30 -18.22
CA LEU A 60 -11.21 -0.99 -16.81
C LEU A 60 -12.32 -0.11 -16.21
N GLU A 61 -12.75 0.93 -16.93
CA GLU A 61 -13.84 1.80 -16.50
C GLU A 61 -15.15 1.01 -16.38
N ALA A 62 -15.46 0.16 -17.36
CA ALA A 62 -16.63 -0.71 -17.30
C ALA A 62 -16.62 -1.64 -16.08
N LEU A 63 -15.47 -2.23 -15.75
CA LEU A 63 -15.30 -3.06 -14.56
C LEU A 63 -15.52 -2.25 -13.27
N ILE A 64 -14.93 -1.06 -13.17
CA ILE A 64 -15.11 -0.17 -12.02
C ILE A 64 -16.58 0.17 -11.84
N GLN A 65 -17.26 0.60 -12.91
CA GLN A 65 -18.69 0.92 -12.87
C GLN A 65 -19.53 -0.29 -12.46
N HIS A 66 -19.22 -1.48 -12.99
CA HIS A 66 -19.91 -2.71 -12.63
C HIS A 66 -19.78 -3.00 -11.12
N VAL A 67 -18.56 -2.97 -10.58
CA VAL A 67 -18.31 -3.19 -9.15
C VAL A 67 -19.06 -2.15 -8.30
N LYS A 68 -18.94 -0.86 -8.63
CA LYS A 68 -19.57 0.22 -7.86
C LYS A 68 -21.11 0.22 -7.95
N SER A 69 -21.68 -0.37 -9.00
CA SER A 69 -23.13 -0.52 -9.18
C SER A 69 -23.75 -1.68 -8.38
N SER A 70 -22.92 -2.51 -7.72
CA SER A 70 -23.40 -3.65 -6.97
C SER A 70 -24.25 -3.24 -5.76
N ARG A 71 -25.21 -4.10 -5.40
CA ARG A 71 -26.06 -3.90 -4.22
C ARG A 71 -25.21 -3.74 -2.96
N LEU A 72 -25.43 -2.64 -2.26
CA LEU A 72 -24.77 -2.32 -1.00
C LEU A 72 -25.23 -3.25 0.12
N ALA A 73 -24.33 -3.55 1.04
CA ALA A 73 -24.68 -4.17 2.31
C ALA A 73 -25.39 -3.13 3.22
N PRO A 74 -26.26 -3.56 4.15
CA PRO A 74 -26.88 -2.65 5.11
C PRO A 74 -25.83 -1.81 5.86
N GLY A 75 -26.04 -0.49 5.90
CA GLY A 75 -25.13 0.45 6.58
C GLY A 75 -23.96 0.95 5.73
N PHE A 76 -23.88 0.59 4.46
CA PHE A 76 -22.88 1.13 3.52
C PHE A 76 -23.54 2.07 2.51
N GLU A 77 -22.85 3.18 2.19
CA GLU A 77 -23.34 4.21 1.25
C GLU A 77 -22.74 4.06 -0.16
N GLU A 78 -21.56 3.48 -0.27
CA GLU A 78 -20.88 3.24 -1.55
C GLU A 78 -19.92 2.04 -1.48
N ILE A 79 -19.52 1.53 -2.64
CA ILE A 79 -18.40 0.59 -2.79
C ILE A 79 -17.20 1.39 -3.30
N LEU A 80 -16.07 1.27 -2.58
CA LEU A 80 -14.80 1.87 -2.97
C LEU A 80 -13.92 0.83 -3.64
N ILE A 81 -13.24 1.22 -4.71
CA ILE A 81 -12.23 0.37 -5.38
C ILE A 81 -10.89 0.46 -4.66
N PRO A 82 -10.03 -0.58 -4.74
CA PRO A 82 -8.69 -0.52 -4.16
C PRO A 82 -7.91 0.71 -4.62
N GLY A 83 -7.40 1.51 -3.68
CA GLY A 83 -6.70 2.76 -3.94
C GLY A 83 -7.57 4.02 -3.92
N GLU A 84 -8.90 3.91 -4.04
CA GLU A 84 -9.81 5.06 -3.97
C GLU A 84 -9.83 5.73 -2.58
N PRO A 85 -9.90 5.00 -1.44
CA PRO A 85 -9.79 5.60 -0.11
C PRO A 85 -8.48 6.37 0.07
N GLU A 86 -7.36 5.77 -0.34
CA GLU A 86 -6.02 6.34 -0.23
C GLU A 86 -5.87 7.59 -1.11
N PHE A 87 -6.42 7.57 -2.33
CA PHE A 87 -6.42 8.72 -3.23
C PHE A 87 -7.20 9.90 -2.64
N ARG A 88 -8.43 9.65 -2.15
CA ARG A 88 -9.25 10.68 -1.49
C ARG A 88 -8.55 11.25 -0.25
N TYR A 89 -7.94 10.37 0.56
CA TYR A 89 -7.17 10.77 1.73
C TYR A 89 -5.97 11.65 1.36
N ALA A 90 -5.20 11.27 0.34
CA ALA A 90 -4.04 12.03 -0.13
C ALA A 90 -4.43 13.43 -0.64
N GLN A 91 -5.49 13.53 -1.46
CA GLN A 91 -6.01 14.82 -1.94
C GLN A 91 -6.41 15.74 -0.79
N ARG A 92 -7.09 15.20 0.23
CA ARG A 92 -7.47 15.97 1.41
C ARG A 92 -6.24 16.47 2.18
N LYS A 93 -5.30 15.56 2.46
CA LYS A 93 -4.08 15.87 3.22
C LYS A 93 -3.12 16.81 2.50
N GLN A 94 -3.18 16.89 1.18
CA GLN A 94 -2.43 17.89 0.40
C GLN A 94 -2.87 19.32 0.71
N ASN A 95 -4.14 19.53 1.07
CA ASN A 95 -4.69 20.85 1.40
C ASN A 95 -4.75 21.12 2.92
N GLU A 96 -5.08 20.10 3.70
CA GLU A 96 -5.29 20.21 5.15
C GLU A 96 -4.03 19.96 5.99
N GLY A 97 -2.97 19.42 5.37
CA GLY A 97 -1.77 18.97 6.08
C GLY A 97 -1.94 17.60 6.75
N ILE A 98 -0.81 16.96 7.05
CA ILE A 98 -0.76 15.64 7.69
C ILE A 98 -0.78 15.83 9.20
N GLU A 99 -1.74 15.17 9.86
CA GLU A 99 -1.79 15.13 11.31
C GLU A 99 -0.77 14.11 11.80
N VAL A 100 0.07 14.53 12.74
CA VAL A 100 1.08 13.68 13.37
C VAL A 100 0.80 13.73 14.87
N ASP A 101 0.70 12.58 15.51
CA ASP A 101 0.47 12.53 16.95
C ASP A 101 1.66 13.10 17.74
N ASP A 102 1.40 13.60 18.94
CA ASP A 102 2.39 14.26 19.78
C ASP A 102 3.63 13.40 20.06
N THR A 103 3.46 12.07 20.16
CA THR A 103 4.58 11.15 20.44
C THR A 103 5.51 11.06 19.24
N THR A 104 4.95 10.88 18.04
CA THR A 104 5.70 10.85 16.80
C THR A 104 6.35 12.21 16.52
N TRP A 105 5.60 13.31 16.69
CA TRP A 105 6.11 14.67 16.44
C TRP A 105 7.28 15.03 17.37
N LYS A 106 7.19 14.65 18.65
CA LYS A 106 8.29 14.81 19.60
C LYS A 106 9.55 14.09 19.15
N SER A 107 9.42 12.83 18.73
CA SER A 107 10.55 12.03 18.21
C SER A 107 11.20 12.69 17.00
N ILE A 108 10.39 13.21 16.06
CA ILE A 108 10.88 13.95 14.88
C ILE A 108 11.65 15.21 15.31
N CYS A 109 11.12 15.99 16.25
CA CYS A 109 11.76 17.20 16.75
C CYS A 109 13.09 16.93 17.47
N GLU A 110 13.17 15.84 18.25
CA GLU A 110 14.39 15.42 18.94
C GLU A 110 15.50 15.07 17.93
N GLU A 111 15.18 14.25 16.92
CA GLU A 111 16.10 13.92 15.82
C GLU A 111 16.54 15.18 15.04
N ALA A 112 15.60 16.05 14.68
CA ALA A 112 15.89 17.30 13.97
C ALA A 112 16.93 18.15 14.72
N ARG A 113 16.80 18.28 16.05
CA ARG A 113 17.76 19.02 16.88
C ARG A 113 19.13 18.36 16.91
N MET A 114 19.23 17.03 16.90
CA MET A 114 20.52 16.33 16.81
C MET A 114 21.27 16.66 15.51
N PHE A 115 20.54 16.91 14.42
CA PHE A 115 21.11 17.35 13.14
C PHE A 115 21.26 18.89 13.01
N GLY A 116 21.01 19.65 14.07
CA GLY A 116 21.13 21.11 14.08
C GLY A 116 20.01 21.85 13.35
N LEU A 117 18.88 21.18 13.07
CA LEU A 117 17.67 21.82 12.54
C LEU A 117 16.85 22.42 13.70
N ASN A 118 16.23 23.57 13.46
CA ASN A 118 15.31 24.18 14.43
C ASN A 118 13.86 23.73 14.14
N PRO A 119 13.29 22.79 14.91
CA PRO A 119 11.91 22.35 14.70
C PRO A 119 10.86 23.38 15.12
N ASP A 120 11.23 24.37 15.95
CA ASP A 120 10.29 25.31 16.55
C ASP A 120 9.68 26.26 15.51
N GLN A 121 10.27 26.37 14.31
CA GLN A 121 9.68 27.11 13.19
C GLN A 121 8.42 26.45 12.59
N TRP A 122 8.17 25.17 12.92
CA TRP A 122 7.02 24.39 12.49
C TRP A 122 6.06 24.05 13.64
N LEU A 123 6.37 24.50 14.86
CA LEU A 123 5.45 24.46 15.98
C LEU A 123 4.50 25.67 15.83
N CYS A 124 3.28 25.41 15.39
CA CYS A 124 2.18 26.38 15.45
C CYS A 124 1.60 26.46 16.88
#